data_AF-A0A4Q4TDP1-F1
#
_entry.id   AF-A0A4Q4TDP1-F1
#
_cell.length_a   1.000
_cell.length_b   1.000
_cell.length_c   1.000
_cell.angle_alpha   90.00
_cell.angle_beta   90.00
_cell.angle_gamma   90.00
#
_symmetry.space_group_name_H-M   'P 1'
#
loop_
_entity.id
_entity.type
_entity.pdbx_description
1 polymer ?
#
loop_
_entity_poly.entity_id
_entity_poly.type
_entity_poly.pdbx_seq_one_letter_code
_entity_poly.pdbx_strand_id
1 'polypeptide(L)'
;MAQTYWDPANLLQITDDDDSRGDIQCVGRARSAFDARCRWTVQEHERATARSLLTQLAARKPDAVTADELRRLAQCCLCQYHGRQQGDAVSRWTRVARRAVEQHDRLIATARSEQRLPTPEAEDVVSVKLELERALATAGARSAERVGALEADLREARDRLLSTEKGYVQLRALLGMAQQENGDLSRRATEAERQRDALKEQLEKAVGEAAANRDAESTQQSITRLETAVRDLEDERASLHEQLVAANDNAMSRQEEVDRLSKAVEGLEHDNASLQHELKAAKNELEHRQTVADRLSKAATDLQHDKLSLQEQLKAAFLRSEDKQNAVDRVSADVDSLRAEDGKLRIERQAVADKFDTQQTALDSLSNDIDSLRLENGKLRADRDAALNNLKSTTLERNAARDDASRLAAGLEESRTELEVERGRSAELHERTAALGRTVSTLEASVVACSLHGFGVWFGRQSRKLARRSRPRTVEDGGGAVPV
;
A
#
# COMPACT_ATOMS: atom_id res chain seq x y z
N MET A 1 -29.98 -0.57 8.40
CA MET A 1 -30.77 -1.34 7.42
C MET A 1 -29.80 -1.97 6.45
N ALA A 2 -29.73 -3.31 6.40
CA ALA A 2 -28.83 -3.99 5.47
C ALA A 2 -29.27 -3.66 4.04
N GLN A 3 -28.38 -3.07 3.24
CA GLN A 3 -28.61 -2.90 1.81
C GLN A 3 -28.76 -4.30 1.20
N THR A 4 -29.99 -4.71 0.94
CA THR A 4 -30.30 -5.93 0.20
C THR A 4 -29.79 -5.73 -1.22
N TYR A 5 -28.61 -6.28 -1.46
CA TYR A 5 -27.92 -6.32 -2.75
C TYR A 5 -28.83 -6.73 -3.93
N TRP A 6 -29.85 -7.53 -3.66
CA TRP A 6 -30.83 -8.00 -4.61
C TRP A 6 -32.21 -7.49 -4.21
N ASP A 7 -32.73 -6.53 -4.97
CA ASP A 7 -34.11 -6.05 -4.89
C ASP A 7 -34.72 -6.09 -6.31
N PRO A 8 -35.46 -7.15 -6.65
CA PRO A 8 -35.98 -7.32 -8.00
C PRO A 8 -37.03 -6.27 -8.37
N ALA A 9 -37.72 -5.64 -7.42
CA ALA A 9 -38.73 -4.63 -7.74
C ALA A 9 -38.07 -3.39 -8.35
N ASN A 10 -36.99 -2.92 -7.70
CA ASN A 10 -36.23 -1.75 -8.11
C ASN A 10 -35.28 -2.07 -9.28
N LEU A 11 -34.52 -3.17 -9.22
CA LEU A 11 -33.56 -3.52 -10.28
C LEU A 11 -34.24 -3.79 -11.62
N LEU A 12 -35.44 -4.38 -11.62
CA LEU A 12 -36.20 -4.63 -12.84
C LEU A 12 -37.03 -3.43 -13.29
N GLN A 13 -37.01 -2.33 -12.52
CA GLN A 13 -37.76 -1.09 -12.75
C GLN A 13 -39.27 -1.36 -12.86
N ILE A 14 -39.82 -2.12 -11.92
CA ILE A 14 -41.25 -2.48 -11.90
C ILE A 14 -42.02 -1.49 -11.02
N THR A 15 -41.43 -1.06 -9.92
CA THR A 15 -41.91 0.05 -9.09
C THR A 15 -41.38 1.39 -9.63
N ASP A 16 -42.04 2.49 -9.27
CA ASP A 16 -41.56 3.85 -9.49
C ASP A 16 -40.92 4.32 -8.18
N ASP A 17 -39.73 4.92 -8.26
CA ASP A 17 -38.93 5.28 -7.06
C ASP A 17 -39.60 6.39 -6.23
N ASP A 18 -40.49 7.17 -6.84
CA ASP A 18 -41.16 8.32 -6.21
C ASP A 18 -42.50 7.97 -5.51
N ASP A 19 -43.06 6.77 -5.75
CA ASP A 19 -44.39 6.42 -5.24
C ASP A 19 -44.28 5.55 -3.97
N SER A 20 -44.44 6.20 -2.81
CA SER A 20 -44.55 5.57 -1.49
C SER A 20 -45.68 4.53 -1.36
N ARG A 21 -46.57 4.43 -2.36
CA ARG A 21 -47.66 3.45 -2.45
C ARG A 21 -47.26 2.13 -3.11
N GLY A 22 -46.06 2.03 -3.68
CA GLY A 22 -45.56 0.78 -4.28
C GLY A 22 -46.42 0.27 -5.44
N ASP A 23 -47.00 1.19 -6.22
CA ASP A 23 -47.84 0.84 -7.36
C ASP A 23 -47.00 0.32 -8.53
N ILE A 24 -47.51 -0.71 -9.21
CA ILE A 24 -46.83 -1.35 -10.34
C ILE A 24 -47.35 -0.74 -11.64
N GLN A 25 -46.46 0.00 -12.33
CA GLN A 25 -46.74 0.56 -13.64
C GLN A 25 -46.30 -0.39 -14.75
N CYS A 26 -47.00 -0.33 -15.88
CA CYS A 26 -46.69 -1.11 -17.07
C CYS A 26 -45.23 -0.90 -17.50
N VAL A 27 -44.51 -2.00 -17.72
CA VAL A 27 -43.07 -1.97 -18.08
C VAL A 27 -42.82 -1.87 -19.58
N GLY A 28 -43.91 -1.86 -20.36
CA GLY A 28 -43.88 -1.63 -21.81
C GLY A 28 -43.44 -0.21 -22.16
N ARG A 29 -42.87 -0.05 -23.35
CA ARG A 29 -42.38 1.22 -23.89
C ARG A 29 -43.14 1.62 -25.14
N ALA A 30 -43.57 2.87 -25.21
CA ALA A 30 -44.27 3.40 -26.36
C ALA A 30 -43.27 3.95 -27.39
N ARG A 31 -43.15 3.29 -28.55
CA ARG A 31 -42.27 3.76 -29.65
C ARG A 31 -42.65 5.16 -30.16
N SER A 32 -43.93 5.51 -30.08
CA SER A 32 -44.45 6.83 -30.47
C SER A 32 -44.04 7.96 -29.51
N ALA A 33 -43.51 7.63 -28.33
CA ALA A 33 -43.14 8.59 -27.29
C ALA A 33 -41.67 8.41 -26.89
N PHE A 34 -40.76 8.27 -27.86
CA PHE A 34 -39.31 8.16 -27.62
C PHE A 34 -38.93 7.04 -26.64
N ASP A 35 -39.60 5.89 -26.72
CA ASP A 35 -39.41 4.74 -25.82
C ASP A 35 -39.66 5.05 -24.34
N ALA A 36 -40.48 6.07 -24.05
CA ALA A 36 -40.96 6.35 -22.70
C ALA A 36 -41.73 5.15 -22.12
N ARG A 37 -41.58 4.95 -20.79
CA ARG A 37 -42.30 3.93 -20.04
C ARG A 37 -43.80 4.22 -20.07
N CYS A 38 -44.60 3.19 -20.26
CA CYS A 38 -46.05 3.29 -20.22
C CYS A 38 -46.51 3.71 -18.81
N ARG A 39 -47.27 4.81 -18.73
CA ARG A 39 -47.80 5.33 -17.46
C ARG A 39 -49.04 4.59 -16.94
N TRP A 40 -49.42 3.50 -17.58
CA TRP A 40 -50.63 2.77 -17.18
C TRP A 40 -50.35 1.91 -15.97
N THR A 41 -51.13 2.10 -14.93
CA THR A 41 -51.13 1.23 -13.77
C THR A 41 -51.73 -0.12 -14.14
N VAL A 42 -51.07 -1.19 -13.73
CA VAL A 42 -51.53 -2.56 -13.95
C VAL A 42 -52.77 -2.85 -13.10
N GLN A 43 -53.67 -3.73 -13.58
CA GLN A 43 -54.88 -4.10 -12.85
C GLN A 43 -54.55 -4.73 -11.49
N GLU A 44 -55.44 -4.57 -10.50
CA GLU A 44 -55.18 -4.96 -9.11
C GLU A 44 -54.85 -6.46 -8.95
N HIS A 45 -55.53 -7.34 -9.70
CA HIS A 45 -55.27 -8.79 -9.66
C HIS A 45 -53.87 -9.16 -10.20
N GLU A 46 -53.48 -8.55 -11.31
CA GLU A 46 -52.15 -8.72 -11.91
C GLU A 46 -51.06 -8.11 -11.01
N ARG A 47 -51.36 -6.98 -10.37
CA ARG A 47 -50.48 -6.31 -9.39
C ARG A 47 -50.22 -7.18 -8.17
N ALA A 48 -51.25 -7.78 -7.57
CA ALA A 48 -51.10 -8.70 -6.44
C ALA A 48 -50.23 -9.92 -6.80
N THR A 49 -50.44 -10.46 -8.01
CA THR A 49 -49.65 -11.57 -8.53
C THR A 49 -48.19 -11.17 -8.77
N ALA A 50 -47.95 -10.01 -9.37
CA ALA A 50 -46.61 -9.47 -9.58
C ALA A 50 -45.87 -9.20 -8.25
N ARG A 51 -46.54 -8.65 -7.25
CA ARG A 51 -45.97 -8.46 -5.89
C ARG A 51 -45.58 -9.80 -5.25
N SER A 52 -46.45 -10.80 -5.33
CA SER A 52 -46.15 -12.15 -4.82
C SER A 52 -44.91 -12.76 -5.49
N LEU A 53 -44.81 -12.64 -6.82
CA LEU A 53 -43.64 -13.10 -7.57
C LEU A 53 -42.37 -12.32 -7.19
N LEU A 54 -42.45 -11.00 -7.04
CA LEU A 54 -41.32 -10.17 -6.61
C LEU A 54 -40.81 -10.55 -5.22
N THR A 55 -41.71 -10.80 -4.26
CA THR A 55 -41.34 -11.27 -2.93
C THR A 55 -40.65 -12.65 -2.98
N GLN A 56 -41.16 -13.57 -3.80
CA GLN A 56 -40.54 -14.89 -4.00
C GLN A 56 -39.15 -14.78 -4.63
N LEU A 57 -38.97 -13.88 -5.60
CA LEU A 57 -37.69 -13.61 -6.24
C LEU A 57 -36.71 -12.94 -5.27
N ALA A 58 -37.17 -12.02 -4.43
CA ALA A 58 -36.34 -11.31 -3.44
C ALA A 58 -35.83 -12.24 -2.33
N ALA A 59 -36.61 -13.27 -1.97
CA ALA A 59 -36.22 -14.28 -1.00
C ALA A 59 -35.16 -15.27 -1.54
N ARG A 60 -34.90 -15.26 -2.84
CA ARG A 60 -33.97 -16.18 -3.52
C ARG A 60 -32.78 -15.41 -4.08
N LYS A 61 -31.70 -16.15 -4.35
CA LYS A 61 -30.52 -15.60 -4.98
C LYS A 61 -30.78 -15.28 -6.47
N PRO A 62 -30.09 -14.29 -7.07
CA PRO A 62 -30.29 -13.90 -8.46
C PRO A 62 -30.01 -15.03 -9.47
N ASP A 63 -29.15 -15.99 -9.12
CA ASP A 63 -28.76 -17.15 -9.95
C ASP A 63 -29.87 -18.19 -10.08
N ALA A 64 -30.76 -18.24 -9.10
CA ALA A 64 -31.90 -19.16 -9.05
C ALA A 64 -33.11 -18.67 -9.85
N VAL A 65 -33.06 -17.44 -10.38
CA VAL A 65 -34.15 -16.82 -11.15
C VAL A 65 -34.17 -17.34 -12.57
N THR A 66 -35.27 -17.98 -12.94
CA THR A 66 -35.45 -18.59 -14.26
C THR A 66 -36.10 -17.64 -15.26
N ALA A 67 -35.85 -17.86 -16.56
CA ALA A 67 -36.48 -17.07 -17.62
C ALA A 67 -38.02 -17.22 -17.65
N ASP A 68 -38.54 -18.35 -17.17
CA ASP A 68 -39.98 -18.62 -17.09
C ASP A 68 -40.65 -17.81 -15.98
N GLU A 69 -39.99 -17.67 -14.83
CA GLU A 69 -40.45 -16.78 -13.74
C GLU A 69 -40.48 -15.32 -14.21
N LEU A 70 -39.44 -14.87 -14.93
CA LEU A 70 -39.42 -13.54 -15.54
C LEU A 70 -40.51 -13.37 -16.60
N ARG A 71 -40.83 -14.41 -17.36
CA ARG A 71 -41.92 -14.39 -18.36
C ARG A 71 -43.29 -14.23 -17.71
N ARG A 72 -43.53 -14.94 -16.61
CA ARG A 72 -44.75 -14.81 -15.80
C ARG A 72 -44.86 -13.41 -15.19
N LEU A 73 -43.76 -12.91 -14.63
CA LEU A 73 -43.72 -11.55 -14.09
C LEU A 73 -43.99 -10.51 -15.19
N ALA A 74 -43.40 -10.65 -16.37
CA ALA A 74 -43.60 -9.72 -17.48
C ALA A 74 -45.05 -9.71 -17.96
N GLN A 75 -45.71 -10.87 -17.98
CA GLN A 75 -47.13 -10.97 -18.30
C GLN A 75 -47.98 -10.17 -17.31
N CYS A 76 -47.68 -10.26 -16.01
CA CYS A 76 -48.38 -9.51 -14.97
C CYS A 76 -47.96 -8.03 -14.89
N CYS A 77 -46.97 -7.58 -15.65
CA CYS A 77 -46.47 -6.20 -15.62
C CYS A 77 -46.68 -5.44 -16.94
N LEU A 78 -47.37 -6.04 -17.93
CA LEU A 78 -47.64 -5.42 -19.22
C LEU A 78 -49.14 -5.20 -19.38
N CYS A 79 -49.54 -3.99 -19.77
CA CYS A 79 -50.94 -3.74 -20.10
C CYS A 79 -51.32 -4.40 -21.44
N GLN A 80 -52.62 -4.47 -21.72
CA GLN A 80 -53.18 -5.09 -22.93
C GLN A 80 -52.58 -4.57 -24.25
N TYR A 81 -52.10 -3.33 -24.30
CA TYR A 81 -51.47 -2.73 -25.49
C TYR A 81 -50.00 -3.11 -25.66
N HIS A 82 -49.33 -3.57 -24.60
CA HIS A 82 -47.90 -3.90 -24.61
C HIS A 82 -47.62 -5.40 -24.44
N GLY A 83 -48.64 -6.28 -24.48
CA GLY A 83 -48.45 -7.73 -24.32
C GLY A 83 -47.44 -8.34 -25.31
N ARG A 84 -47.30 -7.78 -26.52
CA ARG A 84 -46.30 -8.23 -27.52
C ARG A 84 -44.84 -7.93 -27.11
N GLN A 85 -44.61 -7.05 -26.14
CA GLN A 85 -43.27 -6.70 -25.65
C GLN A 85 -42.77 -7.62 -24.53
N GLN A 86 -43.51 -8.70 -24.21
CA GLN A 86 -43.12 -9.66 -23.17
C GLN A 86 -41.70 -10.21 -23.41
N GLY A 87 -41.38 -10.61 -24.65
CA GLY A 87 -40.06 -11.13 -24.99
C GLY A 87 -38.93 -10.10 -24.76
N ASP A 88 -39.19 -8.84 -25.08
CA ASP A 88 -38.23 -7.74 -24.90
C ASP A 88 -38.01 -7.42 -23.41
N ALA A 89 -39.09 -7.42 -22.63
CA ALA A 89 -39.03 -7.24 -21.17
C ALA A 89 -38.23 -8.36 -20.50
N VAL A 90 -38.54 -9.63 -20.83
CA VAL A 90 -37.81 -10.79 -20.33
C VAL A 90 -36.34 -10.72 -20.72
N SER A 91 -36.03 -10.41 -21.97
CA SER A 91 -34.64 -10.32 -22.45
C SER A 91 -33.85 -9.23 -21.72
N ARG A 92 -34.48 -8.08 -21.43
CA ARG A 92 -33.89 -7.02 -20.61
C ARG A 92 -33.66 -7.49 -19.18
N TRP A 93 -34.66 -8.08 -18.54
CA TRP A 93 -34.59 -8.52 -17.16
C TRP A 93 -33.60 -9.66 -16.95
N THR A 94 -33.48 -10.60 -17.89
CA THR A 94 -32.46 -11.65 -17.84
C THR A 94 -31.04 -11.06 -17.84
N ARG A 95 -30.79 -9.97 -18.58
CA ARG A 95 -29.50 -9.26 -18.52
C ARG A 95 -29.26 -8.59 -17.17
N VAL A 96 -30.31 -8.01 -16.58
CA VAL A 96 -30.23 -7.39 -15.24
C VAL A 96 -29.96 -8.44 -14.18
N ALA A 97 -30.70 -9.56 -14.18
CA ALA A 97 -30.48 -10.68 -13.27
C ALA A 97 -29.06 -11.25 -13.40
N ARG A 98 -28.54 -11.40 -14.63
CA ARG A 98 -27.15 -11.83 -14.84
C ARG A 98 -26.12 -10.86 -14.23
N ARG A 99 -26.30 -9.55 -14.42
CA ARG A 99 -25.44 -8.54 -13.77
C ARG A 99 -25.54 -8.61 -12.25
N ALA A 100 -26.73 -8.91 -11.73
CA ALA A 100 -26.94 -9.15 -10.30
C ALA A 100 -26.30 -10.46 -9.83
N VAL A 101 -26.14 -11.48 -10.66
CA VAL A 101 -25.31 -12.64 -10.33
C VAL A 101 -23.84 -12.24 -10.28
N GLU A 102 -23.34 -11.57 -11.31
CA GLU A 102 -21.93 -11.16 -11.39
C GLU A 102 -21.51 -10.26 -10.23
N GLN A 103 -22.36 -9.32 -9.83
CA GLN A 103 -22.05 -8.43 -8.71
C GLN A 103 -22.29 -9.14 -7.36
N HIS A 104 -23.17 -10.14 -7.25
CA HIS A 104 -23.24 -11.03 -6.07
C HIS A 104 -21.94 -11.80 -5.89
N ASP A 105 -21.46 -12.41 -6.98
CA ASP A 105 -20.24 -13.19 -7.00
C ASP A 105 -19.02 -12.33 -6.69
N ARG A 106 -18.96 -11.11 -7.23
CA ARG A 106 -17.93 -10.13 -6.87
C ARG A 106 -17.97 -9.79 -5.39
N LEU A 107 -19.15 -9.52 -4.82
CA LEU A 107 -19.29 -9.21 -3.40
C LEU A 107 -18.87 -10.39 -2.52
N ILE A 108 -19.25 -11.62 -2.88
CA ILE A 108 -18.81 -12.83 -2.20
C ILE A 108 -17.29 -13.01 -2.34
N ALA A 109 -16.72 -12.77 -3.52
CA ALA A 109 -15.28 -12.87 -3.75
C ALA A 109 -14.49 -11.82 -2.97
N THR A 110 -14.96 -10.57 -2.91
CA THR A 110 -14.35 -9.53 -2.06
C THR A 110 -14.46 -9.87 -0.59
N ALA A 111 -15.62 -10.33 -0.11
CA ALA A 111 -15.80 -10.75 1.28
C ALA A 111 -14.88 -11.93 1.64
N ARG A 112 -14.67 -12.88 0.70
CA ARG A 112 -13.71 -13.98 0.86
C ARG A 112 -12.25 -13.52 0.82
N SER A 113 -11.93 -12.49 0.03
CA SER A 113 -10.58 -11.93 -0.05
C SER A 113 -10.22 -11.05 1.16
N GLU A 114 -11.22 -10.39 1.75
CA GLU A 114 -11.12 -9.69 3.04
C GLU A 114 -11.07 -10.68 4.21
N GLN A 115 -11.61 -11.89 4.05
CA GLN A 115 -11.37 -13.07 4.90
C GLN A 115 -10.05 -13.79 4.58
N ARG A 116 -8.97 -13.08 4.26
CA ARG A 116 -7.62 -13.65 4.42
C ARG A 116 -7.37 -13.83 5.92
N LEU A 117 -7.39 -15.11 6.33
CA LEU A 117 -6.96 -15.70 7.60
C LEU A 117 -6.96 -14.73 8.79
N PRO A 118 -7.92 -14.87 9.73
CA PRO A 118 -7.83 -14.16 10.99
C PRO A 118 -6.48 -14.52 11.62
N THR A 119 -5.71 -13.51 12.00
CA THR A 119 -4.72 -13.73 13.06
C THR A 119 -5.48 -14.33 14.27
N PRO A 120 -4.87 -15.20 15.09
CA PRO A 120 -5.55 -15.79 16.25
C PRO A 120 -6.23 -14.73 17.15
N GLU A 121 -5.70 -13.51 17.16
CA GLU A 121 -6.27 -12.34 17.85
C GLU A 121 -7.65 -11.92 17.31
N ALA A 122 -7.96 -12.13 16.03
CA ALA A 122 -9.25 -11.80 15.44
C ALA A 122 -10.33 -12.86 15.69
N GLU A 123 -9.95 -14.14 15.87
CA GLU A 123 -10.87 -15.19 16.34
C GLU A 123 -11.31 -14.96 17.79
N ASP A 124 -10.40 -14.47 18.63
CA ASP A 124 -10.70 -14.08 20.01
C ASP A 124 -11.68 -12.90 20.05
N VAL A 125 -11.49 -11.88 19.21
CA VAL A 125 -12.39 -10.71 19.17
C VAL A 125 -13.80 -11.09 18.70
N VAL A 126 -13.91 -11.96 17.69
CA VAL A 126 -15.22 -12.44 17.22
C VAL A 126 -15.90 -13.30 18.28
N SER A 127 -15.16 -14.16 18.97
CA SER A 127 -15.68 -15.01 20.04
C SER A 127 -16.18 -14.17 21.22
N VAL A 128 -15.39 -13.20 21.68
CA VAL A 128 -15.78 -12.26 22.75
C VAL A 128 -17.00 -11.44 22.35
N LYS A 129 -17.09 -10.98 21.09
CA LYS A 129 -18.27 -10.25 20.62
C LYS A 129 -19.53 -11.12 20.63
N LEU A 130 -19.43 -12.37 20.17
CA LEU A 130 -20.57 -13.29 20.15
C LEU A 130 -21.00 -13.71 21.56
N GLU A 131 -20.05 -13.85 22.49
CA GLU A 131 -20.34 -14.06 23.91
C GLU A 131 -21.03 -12.84 24.52
N LEU A 132 -20.57 -11.63 24.22
CA LEU A 132 -21.18 -10.40 24.69
C LEU A 132 -22.62 -10.25 24.16
N GLU A 133 -22.85 -10.50 22.88
CA GLU A 133 -24.19 -10.44 22.27
C GLU A 133 -25.14 -11.48 22.90
N ARG A 134 -24.67 -12.71 23.16
CA ARG A 134 -25.46 -13.71 23.90
C ARG A 134 -25.74 -13.28 25.33
N ALA A 135 -24.78 -12.71 26.03
CA ALA A 135 -24.95 -12.21 27.39
C ALA A 135 -25.98 -11.07 27.43
N LEU A 136 -25.93 -10.16 26.46
CA LEU A 136 -26.87 -9.04 26.32
C LEU A 136 -28.28 -9.54 25.99
N ALA A 137 -28.43 -10.49 25.08
CA ALA A 137 -29.71 -11.12 24.77
C ALA A 137 -30.31 -11.83 26.00
N THR A 138 -29.48 -12.56 26.76
CA THR A 138 -29.90 -13.25 27.98
C THR A 138 -30.27 -12.28 29.09
N ALA A 139 -29.54 -11.15 29.22
CA ALA A 139 -29.89 -10.08 30.15
C ALA A 139 -31.21 -9.39 29.75
N GLY A 140 -31.40 -9.13 28.45
CA GLY A 140 -32.64 -8.59 27.89
C GLY A 140 -33.85 -9.48 28.19
N ALA A 141 -33.75 -10.78 27.92
CA ALA A 141 -34.80 -11.76 28.21
C ALA A 141 -35.15 -11.79 29.71
N ARG A 142 -34.15 -11.85 30.59
CA ARG A 142 -34.37 -11.81 32.06
C ARG A 142 -35.02 -10.51 32.52
N SER A 143 -34.65 -9.38 31.91
CA SER A 143 -35.27 -8.10 32.24
C SER A 143 -36.74 -8.03 31.81
N ALA A 144 -37.06 -8.52 30.60
CA ALA A 144 -38.43 -8.57 30.09
C ALA A 144 -39.32 -9.50 30.94
N GLU A 145 -38.79 -10.65 31.37
CA GLU A 145 -39.49 -11.57 32.26
C GLU A 145 -39.80 -10.94 33.63
N ARG A 146 -38.82 -10.24 34.23
CA ARG A 146 -39.02 -9.52 35.50
C ARG A 146 -40.06 -8.39 35.38
N VAL A 147 -40.03 -7.63 34.28
CA VAL A 147 -41.03 -6.59 34.03
C VAL A 147 -42.42 -7.21 33.86
N GLY A 148 -42.55 -8.29 33.09
CA GLY A 148 -43.81 -9.00 32.91
C GLY A 148 -44.39 -9.56 34.22
N ALA A 149 -43.53 -10.08 35.11
CA ALA A 149 -43.94 -10.53 36.44
C ALA A 149 -44.45 -9.37 37.31
N LEU A 150 -43.70 -8.26 37.37
CA LEU A 150 -44.12 -7.07 38.13
C LEU A 150 -45.42 -6.47 37.60
N GLU A 151 -45.63 -6.46 36.28
CA GLU A 151 -46.89 -6.00 35.68
C GLU A 151 -48.07 -6.91 36.02
N ALA A 152 -47.84 -8.22 36.12
CA ALA A 152 -48.86 -9.18 36.56
C ALA A 152 -49.22 -8.96 38.04
N ASP A 153 -48.23 -8.84 38.91
CA ASP A 153 -48.42 -8.59 40.36
C ASP A 153 -49.16 -7.28 40.60
N LEU A 154 -48.82 -6.22 39.85
CA LEU A 154 -49.45 -4.91 39.99
C LEU A 154 -50.92 -4.95 39.51
N ARG A 155 -51.24 -5.74 38.49
CA ARG A 155 -52.62 -5.95 38.04
C ARG A 155 -53.43 -6.69 39.10
N GLU A 156 -52.87 -7.75 39.67
CA GLU A 156 -53.50 -8.52 40.74
C GLU A 156 -53.74 -7.65 42.00
N ALA A 157 -52.76 -6.84 42.40
CA ALA A 157 -52.90 -5.92 43.53
C ALA A 157 -54.03 -4.90 43.32
N ARG A 158 -54.18 -4.37 42.10
CA ARG A 158 -55.30 -3.46 41.74
C ARG A 158 -56.65 -4.14 41.83
N ASP A 159 -56.78 -5.37 41.34
CA ASP A 159 -58.03 -6.11 41.38
C ASP A 159 -58.43 -6.43 42.83
N ARG A 160 -57.45 -6.80 43.68
CA ARG A 160 -57.67 -6.99 45.13
C ARG A 160 -58.15 -5.70 45.79
N LEU A 161 -57.51 -4.56 45.50
CA LEU A 161 -57.88 -3.28 46.08
C LEU A 161 -59.32 -2.87 45.70
N LEU A 162 -59.70 -3.01 44.43
CA LEU A 162 -61.07 -2.76 43.97
C LEU A 162 -62.10 -3.69 44.64
N SER A 163 -61.74 -4.95 44.89
CA SER A 163 -62.59 -5.88 45.62
C SER A 163 -62.77 -5.45 47.08
N THR A 164 -61.70 -5.02 47.75
CA THR A 164 -61.73 -4.54 49.13
C THR A 164 -62.54 -3.25 49.25
N GLU A 165 -62.39 -2.30 48.32
CA GLU A 165 -63.19 -1.07 48.28
C GLU A 165 -64.68 -1.36 48.14
N LYS A 166 -65.07 -2.29 47.26
CA LYS A 166 -66.46 -2.74 47.13
C LYS A 166 -66.99 -3.35 48.43
N GLY A 167 -66.19 -4.19 49.08
CA GLY A 167 -66.53 -4.77 50.39
C GLY A 167 -66.72 -3.71 51.47
N TYR A 168 -65.84 -2.70 51.52
CA TYR A 168 -65.93 -1.60 52.47
C TYR A 168 -67.19 -0.74 52.26
N VAL A 169 -67.54 -0.41 51.00
CA VAL A 169 -68.77 0.34 50.69
C VAL A 169 -70.01 -0.44 51.12
N GLN A 170 -70.04 -1.75 50.89
CA GLN A 170 -71.14 -2.62 51.33
C GLN A 170 -71.26 -2.68 52.85
N LEU A 171 -70.14 -2.87 53.56
CA LEU A 171 -70.09 -2.86 55.03
C LEU A 171 -70.58 -1.53 55.61
N ARG A 172 -70.16 -0.40 55.02
CA ARG A 172 -70.59 0.94 55.45
C ARG A 172 -72.09 1.15 55.26
N ALA A 173 -72.66 0.69 54.15
CA ALA A 173 -74.11 0.74 53.91
C ALA A 173 -74.88 -0.11 54.93
N LEU A 174 -74.40 -1.33 55.19
CA LEU A 174 -74.99 -2.24 56.19
C LEU A 174 -74.91 -1.66 57.61
N LEU A 175 -73.79 -1.03 57.98
CA LEU A 175 -73.63 -0.37 59.27
C LEU A 175 -74.60 0.81 59.42
N GLY A 176 -74.77 1.63 58.38
CA GLY A 176 -75.74 2.73 58.37
C GLY A 176 -77.18 2.24 58.59
N MET A 177 -77.59 1.17 57.92
CA MET A 177 -78.92 0.58 58.13
C MET A 177 -79.09 0.05 59.56
N ALA A 178 -78.11 -0.68 60.09
CA ALA A 178 -78.18 -1.20 61.46
C ALA A 178 -78.21 -0.11 62.53
N GLN A 179 -77.46 0.98 62.34
CA GLN A 179 -77.51 2.14 63.24
C GLN A 179 -78.89 2.81 63.24
N GLN A 180 -79.52 2.91 62.06
CA GLN A 180 -80.86 3.47 61.91
C GLN A 180 -81.91 2.58 62.59
N GLU A 181 -81.86 1.27 62.35
CA GLU A 181 -82.74 0.29 63.00
C GLU A 181 -82.59 0.32 64.52
N ASN A 182 -81.36 0.38 65.04
CA ASN A 182 -81.13 0.46 66.48
C ASN A 182 -81.69 1.77 67.08
N GLY A 183 -81.59 2.88 66.34
CA GLY A 183 -82.21 4.15 66.71
C GLY A 183 -83.75 4.13 66.70
N ASP A 184 -84.37 3.37 65.80
CA ASP A 184 -85.81 3.14 65.76
C ASP A 184 -86.27 2.23 66.90
N LEU A 185 -85.57 1.11 67.13
CA LEU A 185 -85.85 0.17 68.23
C LEU A 185 -85.71 0.84 69.59
N SER A 186 -84.65 1.64 69.80
CA SER A 186 -84.46 2.40 71.03
C SER A 186 -85.62 3.37 71.28
N ARG A 187 -86.08 4.10 70.25
CA ARG A 187 -87.26 4.96 70.37
C ARG A 187 -88.51 4.17 70.74
N ARG A 188 -88.77 3.04 70.08
CA ARG A 188 -89.91 2.17 70.41
C ARG A 188 -89.85 1.62 71.83
N ALA A 189 -88.68 1.20 72.29
CA ALA A 189 -88.46 0.74 73.66
C ALA A 189 -88.78 1.85 74.68
N THR A 190 -88.29 3.08 74.47
CA THR A 190 -88.60 4.20 75.38
C THR A 190 -90.09 4.56 75.37
N GLU A 191 -90.77 4.39 74.24
CA GLU A 191 -92.20 4.66 74.15
C GLU A 191 -93.03 3.58 74.86
N ALA A 192 -92.68 2.30 74.68
CA ALA A 192 -93.28 1.21 75.42
C ALA A 192 -93.06 1.33 76.93
N GLU A 193 -91.89 1.82 77.37
CA GLU A 193 -91.63 2.11 78.79
C GLU A 193 -92.56 3.21 79.33
N ARG A 194 -92.72 4.32 78.60
CA ARG A 194 -93.67 5.38 78.98
C ARG A 194 -95.11 4.87 79.06
N GLN A 195 -95.53 4.05 78.09
CA GLN A 195 -96.87 3.46 78.07
C GLN A 195 -97.10 2.51 79.25
N ARG A 196 -96.11 1.67 79.58
CA ARG A 196 -96.16 0.81 80.76
C ARG A 196 -96.29 1.63 82.03
N ASP A 197 -95.50 2.67 82.20
CA ASP A 197 -95.51 3.49 83.42
C ASP A 197 -96.85 4.20 83.60
N ALA A 198 -97.42 4.72 82.49
CA ALA A 198 -98.76 5.30 82.50
C ALA A 198 -99.86 4.27 82.84
N LEU A 199 -99.79 3.05 82.31
CA LEU A 199 -100.74 1.98 82.63
C LEU A 199 -100.58 1.47 84.07
N LYS A 200 -99.35 1.40 84.60
CA LYS A 200 -99.09 1.06 86.01
C LYS A 200 -99.69 2.11 86.95
N GLU A 201 -99.52 3.38 86.65
CA GLU A 201 -100.12 4.47 87.42
C GLU A 201 -101.67 4.41 87.36
N GLN A 202 -102.24 4.09 86.20
CA GLN A 202 -103.68 3.87 86.05
C GLN A 202 -104.18 2.63 86.82
N LEU A 203 -103.41 1.54 86.82
CA LEU A 203 -103.70 0.32 87.58
C LEU A 203 -103.67 0.61 89.08
N GLU A 204 -102.64 1.28 89.59
CA GLU A 204 -102.54 1.67 91.00
C GLU A 204 -103.72 2.55 91.43
N LYS A 205 -104.12 3.49 90.56
CA LYS A 205 -105.29 4.34 90.79
C LYS A 205 -106.60 3.52 90.79
N ALA A 206 -106.78 2.62 89.83
CA ALA A 206 -107.96 1.76 89.73
C ALA A 206 -108.06 0.77 90.91
N VAL A 207 -106.94 0.21 91.38
CA VAL A 207 -106.86 -0.63 92.58
C VAL A 207 -107.22 0.18 93.84
N GLY A 208 -106.72 1.41 93.94
CA GLY A 208 -107.09 2.34 95.02
C GLY A 208 -108.58 2.70 95.01
N GLU A 209 -109.17 2.93 93.83
CA GLU A 209 -110.60 3.23 93.65
C GLU A 209 -111.49 2.00 93.88
N ALA A 210 -111.05 0.79 93.48
CA ALA A 210 -111.74 -0.48 93.73
C ALA A 210 -111.82 -0.82 95.23
N ALA A 211 -110.80 -0.44 96.01
CA ALA A 211 -110.82 -0.58 97.46
C ALA A 211 -111.87 0.33 98.16
N ALA A 212 -112.36 1.37 97.47
CA ALA A 212 -113.28 2.37 98.02
C ALA A 212 -114.76 2.21 97.58
N ASN A 213 -115.07 1.35 96.59
CA ASN A 213 -116.36 1.34 95.89
C ASN A 213 -117.03 -0.05 95.89
N ARG A 214 -118.38 -0.11 95.85
CA ARG A 214 -119.16 -1.38 95.98
C ARG A 214 -119.42 -2.13 94.66
N ASP A 215 -119.08 -1.56 93.49
CA ASP A 215 -119.17 -2.22 92.19
C ASP A 215 -117.85 -2.96 91.85
N ALA A 216 -117.58 -4.01 92.63
CA ALA A 216 -116.32 -4.76 92.61
C ALA A 216 -116.08 -5.53 91.29
N GLU A 217 -117.12 -5.90 90.55
CA GLU A 217 -116.99 -6.80 89.40
C GLU A 217 -116.51 -6.07 88.12
N SER A 218 -116.97 -4.84 87.91
CA SER A 218 -116.54 -3.97 86.79
C SER A 218 -115.09 -3.51 86.96
N THR A 219 -114.71 -3.17 88.19
CA THR A 219 -113.34 -2.77 88.54
C THR A 219 -112.36 -3.95 88.49
N GLN A 220 -112.79 -5.17 88.85
CA GLN A 220 -111.96 -6.37 88.68
C GLN A 220 -111.72 -6.72 87.20
N GLN A 221 -112.71 -6.48 86.32
CA GLN A 221 -112.54 -6.66 84.88
C GLN A 221 -111.56 -5.65 84.26
N SER A 222 -111.53 -4.41 84.74
CA SER A 222 -110.53 -3.43 84.25
C SER A 222 -109.13 -3.75 84.76
N ILE A 223 -109.00 -4.18 86.03
CA ILE A 223 -107.73 -4.63 86.62
C ILE A 223 -107.15 -5.81 85.83
N THR A 224 -107.95 -6.86 85.59
CA THR A 224 -107.48 -8.04 84.83
C THR A 224 -107.08 -7.70 83.40
N ARG A 225 -107.80 -6.79 82.72
CA ARG A 225 -107.40 -6.30 81.38
C ARG A 225 -106.08 -5.54 81.42
N LEU A 226 -105.90 -4.66 82.39
CA LEU A 226 -104.65 -3.91 82.56
C LEU A 226 -103.48 -4.83 82.94
N GLU A 227 -103.70 -5.86 83.77
CA GLU A 227 -102.69 -6.86 84.11
C GLU A 227 -102.25 -7.69 82.90
N THR A 228 -103.18 -8.08 82.01
CA THR A 228 -102.80 -8.73 80.74
C THR A 228 -102.00 -7.78 79.84
N ALA A 229 -102.43 -6.51 79.71
CA ALA A 229 -101.73 -5.53 78.89
C ALA A 229 -100.31 -5.24 79.41
N VAL A 230 -100.11 -5.20 80.73
CA VAL A 230 -98.78 -5.04 81.35
C VAL A 230 -97.90 -6.27 81.06
N ARG A 231 -98.44 -7.49 81.14
CA ARG A 231 -97.69 -8.71 80.78
C ARG A 231 -97.28 -8.73 79.30
N ASP A 232 -98.20 -8.40 78.40
CA ASP A 232 -97.91 -8.36 76.96
C ASP A 232 -96.81 -7.32 76.63
N LEU A 233 -96.84 -6.16 77.29
CA LEU A 233 -95.78 -5.14 77.16
C LEU A 233 -94.44 -5.57 77.79
N GLU A 234 -94.46 -6.35 78.87
CA GLU A 234 -93.25 -6.91 79.48
C GLU A 234 -92.59 -7.94 78.56
N ASP A 235 -93.38 -8.79 77.90
CA ASP A 235 -92.92 -9.74 76.88
C ASP A 235 -92.38 -9.02 75.63
N GLU A 236 -93.05 -7.96 75.15
CA GLU A 236 -92.56 -7.14 74.05
C GLU A 236 -91.24 -6.43 74.41
N ARG A 237 -91.12 -5.91 75.64
CA ARG A 237 -89.87 -5.31 76.13
C ARG A 237 -88.74 -6.34 76.18
N ALA A 238 -89.01 -7.56 76.63
CA ALA A 238 -88.02 -8.62 76.66
C ALA A 238 -87.52 -8.96 75.24
N SER A 239 -88.44 -9.10 74.29
CA SER A 239 -88.12 -9.34 72.87
C SER A 239 -87.31 -8.20 72.25
N LEU A 240 -87.71 -6.94 72.50
CA LEU A 240 -86.98 -5.76 72.02
C LEU A 240 -85.59 -5.67 72.64
N HIS A 241 -85.44 -6.00 73.92
CA HIS A 241 -84.14 -5.98 74.58
C HIS A 241 -83.20 -7.03 73.98
N GLU A 242 -83.69 -8.24 73.71
CA GLU A 242 -82.91 -9.31 73.09
C GLU A 242 -82.46 -8.93 71.66
N GLN A 243 -83.34 -8.30 70.88
CA GLN A 243 -82.98 -7.74 69.57
C GLN A 243 -81.93 -6.63 69.66
N LEU A 244 -82.01 -5.77 70.69
CA LEU A 244 -81.05 -4.69 70.92
C LEU A 244 -79.65 -5.23 71.27
N VAL A 245 -79.59 -6.29 72.10
CA VAL A 245 -78.33 -6.99 72.41
C VAL A 245 -77.74 -7.61 71.13
N ALA A 246 -78.54 -8.33 70.35
CA ALA A 246 -78.08 -8.94 69.10
C ALA A 246 -77.60 -7.89 68.07
N ALA A 247 -78.28 -6.75 67.97
CA ALA A 247 -77.86 -5.64 67.12
C ALA A 247 -76.53 -5.02 67.59
N ASN A 248 -76.34 -4.91 68.91
CA ASN A 248 -75.11 -4.38 69.49
C ASN A 248 -73.91 -5.31 69.26
N ASP A 249 -74.09 -6.63 69.41
CA ASP A 249 -73.04 -7.62 69.12
C ASP A 249 -72.64 -7.60 67.64
N ASN A 250 -73.62 -7.48 66.73
CA ASN A 250 -73.35 -7.30 65.31
C ASN A 250 -72.60 -6.00 64.99
N ALA A 251 -72.93 -4.90 65.68
CA ALA A 251 -72.24 -3.63 65.53
C ALA A 251 -70.77 -3.73 65.99
N MET A 252 -70.51 -4.42 67.11
CA MET A 252 -69.14 -4.68 67.58
C MET A 252 -68.35 -5.53 66.59
N SER A 253 -68.93 -6.62 66.08
CA SER A 253 -68.26 -7.46 65.09
C SER A 253 -67.90 -6.71 63.81
N ARG A 254 -68.79 -5.82 63.34
CA ARG A 254 -68.50 -4.94 62.20
C ARG A 254 -67.41 -3.91 62.51
N GLN A 255 -67.37 -3.38 63.74
CA GLN A 255 -66.32 -2.45 64.16
C GLN A 255 -64.95 -3.12 64.15
N GLU A 256 -64.84 -4.36 64.64
CA GLU A 256 -63.59 -5.12 64.55
C GLU A 256 -63.13 -5.32 63.10
N GLU A 257 -64.06 -5.57 62.18
CA GLU A 257 -63.74 -5.71 60.76
C GLU A 257 -63.28 -4.38 60.13
N VAL A 258 -63.92 -3.26 60.50
CA VAL A 258 -63.46 -1.92 60.11
C VAL A 258 -62.04 -1.66 60.62
N ASP A 259 -61.73 -2.03 61.86
CA ASP A 259 -60.38 -1.85 62.43
C ASP A 259 -59.33 -2.73 61.73
N ARG A 260 -59.70 -3.96 61.33
CA ARG A 260 -58.82 -4.82 60.50
C ARG A 260 -58.57 -4.22 59.13
N LEU A 261 -59.63 -3.74 58.46
CA LEU A 261 -59.51 -3.13 57.14
C LEU A 261 -58.71 -1.83 57.18
N SER A 262 -58.88 -1.00 58.21
CA SER A 262 -58.06 0.22 58.42
C SER A 262 -56.57 -0.11 58.51
N LYS A 263 -56.19 -1.13 59.31
CA LYS A 263 -54.79 -1.57 59.40
C LYS A 263 -54.25 -2.09 58.07
N ALA A 264 -55.08 -2.77 57.28
CA ALA A 264 -54.69 -3.25 55.95
C ALA A 264 -54.46 -2.07 54.97
N VAL A 265 -55.30 -1.04 55.03
CA VAL A 265 -55.14 0.18 54.22
C VAL A 265 -53.86 0.91 54.60
N GLU A 266 -53.56 1.09 55.89
CA GLU A 266 -52.30 1.70 56.35
C GLU A 266 -51.07 0.94 55.84
N GLY A 267 -51.12 -0.40 55.83
CA GLY A 267 -50.05 -1.23 55.25
C GLY A 267 -49.86 -1.00 53.75
N LEU A 268 -50.96 -0.95 52.99
CA LEU A 268 -50.91 -0.69 51.54
C LEU A 268 -50.43 0.72 51.21
N GLU A 269 -50.76 1.72 52.04
CA GLU A 269 -50.25 3.08 51.90
C GLU A 269 -48.73 3.12 52.11
N HIS A 270 -48.22 2.37 53.09
CA HIS A 270 -46.79 2.24 53.32
C HIS A 270 -46.07 1.58 52.13
N ASP A 271 -46.63 0.48 51.60
CA ASP A 271 -46.08 -0.21 50.43
C ASP A 271 -46.08 0.70 49.19
N ASN A 272 -47.14 1.48 48.97
CA ASN A 272 -47.21 2.44 47.88
C ASN A 272 -46.13 3.53 48.01
N ALA A 273 -45.90 4.06 49.21
CA ALA A 273 -44.83 5.02 49.46
C ALA A 273 -43.44 4.41 49.19
N SER A 274 -43.23 3.15 49.58
CA SER A 274 -41.99 2.41 49.29
C SER A 274 -41.77 2.24 47.78
N LEU A 275 -42.79 1.76 47.05
CA LEU A 275 -42.72 1.58 45.61
C LEU A 275 -42.50 2.91 44.85
N GLN A 276 -43.07 4.02 45.33
CA GLN A 276 -42.79 5.34 44.76
C GLN A 276 -41.33 5.76 44.93
N HIS A 277 -40.73 5.45 46.08
CA HIS A 277 -39.31 5.70 46.32
C HIS A 277 -38.43 4.85 45.40
N GLU A 278 -38.74 3.56 45.25
CA GLU A 278 -38.03 2.65 44.34
C GLU A 278 -38.15 3.10 42.87
N LEU A 279 -39.35 3.51 42.44
CA LEU A 279 -39.57 4.04 41.10
C LEU A 279 -38.70 5.28 40.83
N LYS A 280 -38.60 6.19 41.81
CA LYS A 280 -37.76 7.38 41.72
C LYS A 280 -36.28 7.02 41.64
N ALA A 281 -35.83 6.03 42.43
CA ALA A 281 -34.45 5.54 42.38
C ALA A 281 -34.14 4.91 41.01
N ALA A 282 -35.02 4.05 40.50
CA ALA A 282 -34.87 3.43 39.19
C ALA A 282 -34.84 4.44 38.04
N LYS A 283 -35.65 5.51 38.13
CA LYS A 283 -35.64 6.61 37.16
C LYS A 283 -34.29 7.34 37.14
N ASN A 284 -33.73 7.67 38.31
CA ASN A 284 -32.43 8.34 38.39
C ASN A 284 -31.31 7.44 37.84
N GLU A 285 -31.36 6.13 38.08
CA GLU A 285 -30.40 5.17 37.54
C GLU A 285 -30.51 5.07 36.01
N LEU A 286 -31.72 5.12 35.46
CA LEU A 286 -31.92 5.15 34.00
C LEU A 286 -31.33 6.42 33.39
N GLU A 287 -31.56 7.58 34.01
CA GLU A 287 -30.97 8.85 33.59
C GLU A 287 -29.44 8.80 33.63
N HIS A 288 -28.86 8.23 34.70
CA HIS A 288 -27.41 8.02 34.78
C HIS A 288 -26.90 7.14 33.63
N ARG A 289 -27.56 6.01 33.36
CA ARG A 289 -27.20 5.12 32.24
C ARG A 289 -27.31 5.81 30.88
N GLN A 290 -28.31 6.67 30.69
CA GLN A 290 -28.45 7.47 29.48
C GLN A 290 -27.24 8.39 29.30
N THR A 291 -26.79 9.09 30.36
CA THR A 291 -25.60 9.94 30.28
C THR A 291 -24.32 9.15 29.96
N VAL A 292 -24.21 7.92 30.46
CA VAL A 292 -23.08 7.03 30.13
C VAL A 292 -23.16 6.58 28.67
N ALA A 293 -24.35 6.23 28.18
CA ALA A 293 -24.57 5.88 26.77
C ALA A 293 -24.20 7.03 25.82
N ASP A 294 -24.58 8.27 26.16
CA ASP A 294 -24.22 9.46 25.38
C ASP A 294 -22.70 9.69 25.35
N ARG A 295 -22.02 9.48 26.48
CA ARG A 295 -20.54 9.56 26.55
C ARG A 295 -19.87 8.48 25.70
N LEU A 296 -20.37 7.25 25.75
CA LEU A 296 -19.86 6.15 24.93
C LEU A 296 -20.12 6.38 23.44
N SER A 297 -21.28 6.93 23.09
CA SER A 297 -21.61 7.32 21.71
C SER A 297 -20.62 8.37 21.18
N LYS A 298 -20.34 9.41 21.98
CA LYS A 298 -19.33 10.42 21.65
C LYS A 298 -17.93 9.82 21.50
N ALA A 299 -17.51 8.97 22.44
CA ALA A 299 -16.21 8.29 22.35
C ALA A 299 -16.10 7.42 21.10
N ALA A 300 -17.18 6.74 20.69
CA ALA A 300 -17.22 5.96 19.47
C ALA A 300 -17.10 6.85 18.21
N THR A 301 -17.72 8.02 18.18
CA THR A 301 -17.56 8.97 17.06
C THR A 301 -16.15 9.55 17.00
N ASP A 302 -15.55 9.86 18.15
CA ASP A 302 -14.18 10.38 18.23
C ASP A 302 -13.17 9.31 17.74
N LEU A 303 -13.31 8.05 18.19
CA LEU A 303 -12.49 6.94 17.70
C LEU A 303 -12.67 6.68 16.19
N GLN A 304 -13.89 6.83 15.67
CA GLN A 304 -14.13 6.70 14.23
C GLN A 304 -13.44 7.82 13.44
N HIS A 305 -13.39 9.03 13.98
CA HIS A 305 -12.65 10.14 13.39
C HIS A 305 -11.13 9.87 13.41
N ASP A 306 -10.58 9.45 14.54
CA ASP A 306 -9.16 9.10 14.67
C ASP A 306 -8.74 7.98 13.72
N LYS A 307 -9.60 6.96 13.55
CA LYS A 307 -9.38 5.88 12.57
C LYS A 307 -9.23 6.41 11.15
N LEU A 308 -10.10 7.33 10.73
CA LEU A 308 -10.04 7.93 9.39
C LEU A 308 -8.78 8.79 9.23
N SER A 309 -8.43 9.58 10.25
CA SER A 309 -7.20 10.38 10.26
C SER A 309 -5.94 9.50 10.14
N LEU A 310 -5.85 8.41 10.91
CA LEU A 310 -4.75 7.46 10.84
C LEU A 310 -4.69 6.76 9.47
N GLN A 311 -5.84 6.45 8.87
CA GLN A 311 -5.89 5.85 7.53
C GLN A 311 -5.35 6.81 6.46
N GLU A 312 -5.63 8.11 6.57
CA GLU A 312 -5.05 9.14 5.69
C GLU A 312 -3.55 9.30 5.91
N GLN A 313 -3.10 9.33 7.18
CA GLN A 313 -1.67 9.38 7.51
C GLN A 313 -0.91 8.17 6.98
N LEU A 314 -1.52 6.97 7.04
CA LEU A 314 -0.94 5.74 6.50
C LEU A 314 -0.81 5.80 4.98
N LYS A 315 -1.84 6.29 4.26
CA LYS A 315 -1.78 6.51 2.81
C LYS A 315 -0.67 7.51 2.44
N ALA A 316 -0.57 8.62 3.17
CA ALA A 316 0.49 9.61 2.94
C ALA A 316 1.89 9.06 3.26
N ALA A 317 2.04 8.21 4.28
CA ALA A 317 3.29 7.52 4.57
C ALA A 317 3.68 6.53 3.46
N PHE A 318 2.71 5.78 2.92
CA PHE A 318 2.93 4.85 1.82
C PHE A 318 3.43 5.58 0.56
N LEU A 319 2.76 6.66 0.15
CA LEU A 319 3.19 7.48 -0.99
C LEU A 319 4.61 8.05 -0.80
N ARG A 320 4.93 8.56 0.41
CA ARG A 320 6.29 9.03 0.72
C ARG A 320 7.33 7.91 0.67
N SER A 321 6.96 6.68 1.02
CA SER A 321 7.86 5.53 0.93
C SER A 321 8.11 5.15 -0.53
N GLU A 322 7.09 5.18 -1.37
CA GLU A 322 7.20 4.95 -2.81
C GLU A 322 8.07 6.02 -3.48
N ASP A 323 7.88 7.30 -3.15
CA ASP A 323 8.74 8.39 -3.62
C ASP A 323 10.21 8.21 -3.24
N LYS A 324 10.46 7.77 -2.00
CA LYS A 324 11.82 7.45 -1.53
C LYS A 324 12.40 6.25 -2.28
N GLN A 325 11.62 5.20 -2.53
CA GLN A 325 12.06 4.06 -3.32
C GLN A 325 12.42 4.48 -4.75
N ASN A 326 11.58 5.29 -5.39
CA ASN A 326 11.85 5.85 -6.72
C ASN A 326 13.10 6.75 -6.74
N ALA A 327 13.41 7.43 -5.63
CA ALA A 327 14.66 8.18 -5.49
C ALA A 327 15.89 7.26 -5.34
N VAL A 328 15.76 6.19 -4.56
CA VAL A 328 16.81 5.17 -4.41
C VAL A 328 17.10 4.48 -5.75
N ASP A 329 16.08 4.14 -6.53
CA ASP A 329 16.24 3.49 -7.83
C ASP A 329 16.97 4.43 -8.81
N ARG A 330 16.65 5.73 -8.81
CA ARG A 330 17.36 6.76 -9.59
C ARG A 330 18.83 6.88 -9.19
N VAL A 331 19.12 6.99 -7.89
CA VAL A 331 20.50 7.07 -7.39
C VAL A 331 21.26 5.78 -7.72
N SER A 332 20.62 4.62 -7.67
CA SER A 332 21.24 3.35 -8.03
C SER A 332 21.63 3.33 -9.51
N ALA A 333 20.75 3.81 -10.40
CA ALA A 333 21.07 3.95 -11.82
C ALA A 333 22.22 4.94 -12.07
N ASP A 334 22.26 6.06 -11.35
CA ASP A 334 23.38 7.02 -11.44
C ASP A 334 24.70 6.40 -10.96
N VAL A 335 24.68 5.62 -9.88
CA VAL A 335 25.87 4.90 -9.38
C VAL A 335 26.37 3.88 -10.39
N ASP A 336 25.47 3.13 -11.03
CA ASP A 336 25.85 2.15 -12.06
C ASP A 336 26.45 2.84 -13.30
N SER A 337 25.88 3.99 -13.70
CA SER A 337 26.41 4.82 -14.78
C SER A 337 27.82 5.34 -14.47
N LEU A 338 28.02 5.90 -13.28
CA LEU A 338 29.34 6.38 -12.82
C LEU A 338 30.35 5.24 -12.71
N ARG A 339 29.94 4.06 -12.26
CA ARG A 339 30.80 2.87 -12.21
C ARG A 339 31.24 2.43 -13.62
N ALA A 340 30.34 2.49 -14.59
CA ALA A 340 30.68 2.19 -15.98
C ALA A 340 31.66 3.23 -16.56
N GLU A 341 31.48 4.50 -16.22
CA GLU A 341 32.39 5.59 -16.63
C GLU A 341 33.79 5.44 -15.99
N ASP A 342 33.86 5.16 -14.68
CA ASP A 342 35.14 4.87 -13.99
C ASP A 342 35.85 3.67 -14.64
N GLY A 343 35.10 2.61 -14.99
CA GLY A 343 35.62 1.47 -15.73
C GLY A 343 36.26 1.86 -17.07
N LYS A 344 35.61 2.74 -17.85
CA LYS A 344 36.15 3.26 -19.12
C LYS A 344 37.41 4.09 -18.90
N LEU A 345 37.38 5.04 -17.96
CA LEU A 345 38.53 5.89 -17.64
C LEU A 345 39.73 5.07 -17.17
N ARG A 346 39.50 3.98 -16.44
CA ARG A 346 40.56 3.08 -15.99
C ARG A 346 41.22 2.34 -17.16
N ILE A 347 40.43 1.89 -18.14
CA ILE A 347 40.95 1.30 -19.38
C ILE A 347 41.74 2.33 -20.20
N GLU A 348 41.22 3.54 -20.35
CA GLU A 348 41.91 4.63 -21.06
C GLU A 348 43.23 4.99 -20.38
N ARG A 349 43.25 5.08 -19.04
CA ARG A 349 44.45 5.34 -18.26
C ARG A 349 45.50 4.23 -18.44
N GLN A 350 45.08 2.97 -18.45
CA GLN A 350 45.99 1.85 -18.71
C GLN A 350 46.56 1.93 -20.13
N ALA A 351 45.73 2.20 -21.14
CA ALA A 351 46.18 2.36 -22.51
C ALA A 351 47.19 3.51 -22.68
N VAL A 352 47.01 4.61 -21.93
CA VAL A 352 47.99 5.71 -21.90
C VAL A 352 49.29 5.29 -21.21
N ALA A 353 49.21 4.53 -20.11
CA ALA A 353 50.39 3.99 -19.43
C ALA A 353 51.19 3.05 -20.36
N ASP A 354 50.52 2.13 -21.06
CA ASP A 354 51.16 1.23 -22.03
C ASP A 354 51.82 2.01 -23.18
N LYS A 355 51.18 3.10 -23.64
CA LYS A 355 51.77 4.02 -24.62
C LYS A 355 53.00 4.75 -24.07
N PHE A 356 52.98 5.14 -22.81
CA PHE A 356 54.14 5.77 -22.17
C PHE A 356 55.30 4.78 -22.05
N ASP A 357 55.05 3.53 -21.65
CA ASP A 357 56.09 2.49 -21.55
C ASP A 357 56.71 2.17 -22.92
N THR A 358 55.89 2.09 -23.97
CA THR A 358 56.40 1.94 -25.35
C THR A 358 57.21 3.14 -25.83
N GLN A 359 56.82 4.36 -25.46
CA GLN A 359 57.61 5.56 -25.75
C GLN A 359 58.91 5.60 -24.96
N GLN A 360 58.89 5.20 -23.69
CA GLN A 360 60.08 5.15 -22.84
C GLN A 360 61.10 4.13 -23.37
N THR A 361 60.65 2.93 -23.72
CA THR A 361 61.52 1.91 -24.34
C THR A 361 62.09 2.36 -25.69
N ALA A 362 61.32 3.09 -26.50
CA ALA A 362 61.83 3.70 -27.73
C ALA A 362 62.88 4.79 -27.46
N LEU A 363 62.67 5.63 -26.43
CA LEU A 363 63.66 6.62 -26.00
C LEU A 363 64.95 5.98 -25.50
N ASP A 364 64.85 4.90 -24.71
CA ASP A 364 66.02 4.16 -24.22
C ASP A 364 66.79 3.53 -25.38
N SER A 365 66.10 2.99 -26.39
CA SER A 365 66.72 2.50 -27.63
C SER A 365 67.44 3.61 -28.39
N LEU A 366 66.78 4.76 -28.59
CA LEU A 366 67.40 5.91 -29.26
C LEU A 366 68.60 6.45 -28.47
N SER A 367 68.56 6.42 -27.14
CA SER A 367 69.69 6.81 -26.30
C SER A 367 70.88 5.86 -26.52
N ASN A 368 70.64 4.55 -26.55
CA ASN A 368 71.67 3.55 -26.84
C ASN A 368 72.26 3.73 -28.25
N ASP A 369 71.43 4.06 -29.24
CA ASP A 369 71.88 4.36 -30.61
C ASP A 369 72.75 5.62 -30.64
N ILE A 370 72.34 6.68 -29.93
CA ILE A 370 73.13 7.92 -29.80
C ILE A 370 74.51 7.63 -29.20
N ASP A 371 74.58 6.85 -28.12
CA ASP A 371 75.84 6.52 -27.47
C ASP A 371 76.73 5.62 -28.35
N SER A 372 76.12 4.69 -29.10
CA SER A 372 76.81 3.89 -30.11
C SER A 372 77.39 4.74 -31.23
N LEU A 373 76.60 5.68 -31.77
CA LEU A 373 77.05 6.63 -32.80
C LEU A 373 78.12 7.60 -32.28
N ARG A 374 78.06 8.00 -31.01
CA ARG A 374 79.11 8.80 -30.37
C ARG A 374 80.42 8.04 -30.28
N LEU A 375 80.36 6.76 -29.90
CA LEU A 375 81.53 5.88 -29.85
C LEU A 375 82.14 5.69 -31.25
N GLU A 376 81.31 5.43 -32.26
CA GLU A 376 81.74 5.28 -33.64
C GLU A 376 82.36 6.58 -34.18
N ASN A 377 81.73 7.74 -33.95
CA ASN A 377 82.33 9.04 -34.28
C ASN A 377 83.68 9.26 -33.58
N GLY A 378 83.81 8.80 -32.33
CA GLY A 378 85.07 8.82 -31.59
C GLY A 378 86.16 8.00 -32.30
N LYS A 379 85.83 6.78 -32.74
CA LYS A 379 86.74 5.93 -33.54
C LYS A 379 87.11 6.58 -34.88
N LEU A 380 86.12 7.05 -35.63
CA LEU A 380 86.35 7.71 -36.93
C LEU A 380 87.23 8.97 -36.79
N ARG A 381 87.09 9.73 -35.71
CA ARG A 381 87.98 10.87 -35.41
C ARG A 381 89.41 10.41 -35.13
N ALA A 382 89.58 9.36 -34.32
CA ALA A 382 90.90 8.78 -34.05
C ALA A 382 91.56 8.25 -35.33
N ASP A 383 90.81 7.55 -36.18
CA ASP A 383 91.27 7.04 -37.47
C ASP A 383 91.66 8.18 -38.41
N ARG A 384 90.84 9.24 -38.49
CA ARG A 384 91.15 10.45 -39.25
C ARG A 384 92.43 11.11 -38.76
N ASP A 385 92.60 11.27 -37.44
CA ASP A 385 93.78 11.92 -36.87
C ASP A 385 95.04 11.06 -37.10
N ALA A 386 94.92 9.73 -37.01
CA ALA A 386 95.99 8.79 -37.37
C ALA A 386 96.34 8.89 -38.86
N ALA A 387 95.35 8.93 -39.77
CA ALA A 387 95.56 9.11 -41.19
C ALA A 387 96.22 10.46 -41.51
N LEU A 388 95.82 11.55 -40.83
CA LEU A 388 96.45 12.85 -40.97
C LEU A 388 97.91 12.85 -40.49
N ASN A 389 98.21 12.15 -39.39
CA ASN A 389 99.58 12.00 -38.91
C ASN A 389 100.43 11.17 -39.89
N ASN A 390 99.88 10.09 -40.45
CA ASN A 390 100.53 9.32 -41.51
C ASN A 390 100.77 10.16 -42.77
N LEU A 391 99.81 11.01 -43.18
CA LEU A 391 99.97 11.92 -44.31
C LEU A 391 101.06 12.97 -44.04
N LYS A 392 101.15 13.49 -42.81
CA LYS A 392 102.24 14.38 -42.41
C LYS A 392 103.59 13.65 -42.45
N SER A 393 103.68 12.44 -41.92
CA SER A 393 104.89 11.60 -41.97
C SER A 393 105.34 11.35 -43.41
N THR A 394 104.45 10.85 -44.26
CA THR A 394 104.73 10.59 -45.67
C THR A 394 105.06 11.87 -46.45
N THR A 395 104.51 13.02 -46.07
CA THR A 395 104.88 14.31 -46.68
C THR A 395 106.28 14.76 -46.26
N LEU A 396 106.66 14.55 -44.99
CA LEU A 396 108.02 14.79 -44.52
C LEU A 396 109.02 13.85 -45.23
N GLU A 397 108.68 12.56 -45.35
CA GLU A 397 109.47 11.58 -46.11
C GLU A 397 109.60 11.97 -47.58
N ARG A 398 108.51 12.40 -48.23
CA ARG A 398 108.53 12.90 -49.60
C ARG A 398 109.43 14.13 -49.75
N ASN A 399 109.38 15.07 -48.80
CA ASN A 399 110.22 16.26 -48.83
C ASN A 399 111.69 15.88 -48.65
N ALA A 400 112.00 14.98 -47.71
CA ALA A 400 113.35 14.44 -47.55
C ALA A 400 113.86 13.77 -48.84
N ALA A 401 113.04 12.91 -49.46
CA ALA A 401 113.36 12.29 -50.74
C ALA A 401 113.52 13.30 -51.88
N ARG A 402 112.74 14.41 -51.87
CA ARG A 402 112.87 15.50 -52.85
C ARG A 402 114.16 16.28 -52.65
N ASP A 403 114.54 16.55 -51.41
CA ASP A 403 115.79 17.22 -51.07
C ASP A 403 116.98 16.32 -51.48
N ASP A 404 116.88 15.01 -51.25
CA ASP A 404 117.85 14.03 -51.72
C ASP A 404 117.92 13.97 -53.25
N ALA A 405 116.78 13.94 -53.94
CA ALA A 405 116.75 14.00 -55.41
C ALA A 405 117.36 15.30 -55.94
N SER A 406 117.14 16.43 -55.26
CA SER A 406 117.72 17.73 -55.64
C SER A 406 119.23 17.75 -55.40
N ARG A 407 119.70 17.17 -54.29
CA ARG A 407 121.13 16.96 -54.01
C ARG A 407 121.78 16.08 -55.09
N LEU A 408 121.14 14.96 -55.42
CA LEU A 408 121.61 14.06 -56.48
C LEU A 408 121.62 14.74 -57.84
N ALA A 409 120.59 15.50 -58.21
CA ALA A 409 120.54 16.24 -59.46
C ALA A 409 121.63 17.32 -59.55
N ALA A 410 121.90 18.04 -58.45
CA ALA A 410 123.00 18.99 -58.37
C ALA A 410 124.35 18.28 -58.56
N GLY A 411 124.58 17.15 -57.89
CA GLY A 411 125.78 16.33 -58.11
C GLY A 411 125.88 15.76 -59.52
N LEU A 412 124.75 15.43 -60.15
CA LEU A 412 124.70 14.93 -61.53
C LEU A 412 125.05 16.05 -62.52
N GLU A 413 124.55 17.28 -62.33
CA GLU A 413 124.97 18.41 -63.16
C GLU A 413 126.41 18.83 -62.92
N GLU A 414 126.91 18.78 -61.68
CA GLU A 414 128.34 18.94 -61.41
C GLU A 414 129.17 17.95 -62.23
N SER A 415 128.84 16.66 -62.14
CA SER A 415 129.52 15.62 -62.93
C SER A 415 129.36 15.78 -64.45
N ARG A 416 128.24 16.35 -64.92
CA ARG A 416 128.01 16.64 -66.35
C ARG A 416 128.88 17.81 -66.82
N THR A 417 128.98 18.88 -66.02
CA THR A 417 129.87 20.00 -66.32
C THR A 417 131.33 19.59 -66.32
N GLU A 418 131.74 18.72 -65.39
CA GLU A 418 133.06 18.08 -65.42
C GLU A 418 133.27 17.28 -66.72
N LEU A 419 132.27 16.49 -67.13
CA LEU A 419 132.31 15.74 -68.39
C LEU A 419 132.38 16.64 -69.62
N GLU A 420 131.72 17.80 -69.63
CA GLU A 420 131.78 18.78 -70.71
C GLU A 420 133.14 19.48 -70.76
N VAL A 421 133.73 19.79 -69.61
CA VAL A 421 135.11 20.27 -69.52
C VAL A 421 136.09 19.22 -70.07
N GLU A 422 135.92 17.95 -69.71
CA GLU A 422 136.75 16.85 -70.23
C GLU A 422 136.52 16.60 -71.73
N ARG A 423 135.28 16.72 -72.22
CA ARG A 423 135.00 16.68 -73.67
C ARG A 423 135.63 17.86 -74.40
N GLY A 424 135.65 19.05 -73.80
CA GLY A 424 136.36 20.21 -74.31
C GLY A 424 137.86 19.93 -74.43
N ARG A 425 138.48 19.39 -73.37
CA ARG A 425 139.87 18.92 -73.40
C ARG A 425 140.12 17.86 -74.48
N SER A 426 139.20 16.91 -74.63
CA SER A 426 139.31 15.85 -75.64
C SER A 426 139.14 16.36 -77.07
N ALA A 427 138.28 17.37 -77.28
CA ALA A 427 138.13 18.05 -78.57
C ALA A 427 139.39 18.86 -78.92
N GLU A 428 139.98 19.56 -77.96
CA GLU A 428 141.26 20.26 -78.12
C GLU A 428 142.39 19.28 -78.47
N LEU A 429 142.42 18.10 -77.82
CA LEU A 429 143.34 17.01 -78.16
C LEU A 429 143.08 16.44 -79.56
N HIS A 430 141.83 16.30 -79.98
CA HIS A 430 141.50 15.86 -81.34
C HIS A 430 141.87 16.90 -82.39
N GLU A 431 141.72 18.19 -82.12
CA GLU A 431 142.14 19.25 -83.02
C GLU A 431 143.67 19.30 -83.15
N ARG A 432 144.40 19.12 -82.04
CA ARG A 432 145.87 18.91 -82.06
C ARG A 432 146.26 17.68 -82.88
N THR A 433 145.55 16.57 -82.71
CA THR A 433 145.79 15.33 -83.49
C THR A 433 145.47 15.54 -84.96
N ALA A 434 144.43 16.29 -85.31
CA ALA A 434 144.08 16.63 -86.70
C ALA A 434 145.04 17.65 -87.32
N ALA A 435 145.60 18.57 -86.54
CA ALA A 435 146.66 19.47 -86.97
C ALA A 435 147.95 18.68 -87.26
N LEU A 436 148.31 17.72 -86.40
CA LEU A 436 149.42 16.79 -86.63
C LEU A 436 149.15 15.83 -87.80
N GLY A 437 147.91 15.36 -87.96
CA GLY A 437 147.51 14.54 -89.11
C GLY A 437 147.69 15.27 -90.44
N ARG A 438 147.37 16.57 -90.48
CA ARG A 438 147.63 17.42 -91.66
C ARG A 438 149.12 17.58 -91.94
N THR A 439 149.97 17.74 -90.93
CA THR A 439 151.42 17.82 -91.15
C THR A 439 152.02 16.49 -91.64
N VAL A 440 151.51 15.36 -91.13
CA VAL A 440 151.90 14.01 -91.59
C VAL A 440 151.47 13.76 -93.03
N SER A 441 150.22 14.06 -93.42
CA SER A 441 149.78 13.90 -94.82
C SER A 441 150.54 14.81 -95.80
N THR A 442 151.00 15.98 -95.34
CA THR A 442 151.84 16.87 -96.16
C THR A 442 153.26 16.28 -96.36
N LEU A 443 153.79 15.58 -95.34
CA LEU A 443 155.06 14.85 -95.44
C LEU A 443 154.94 13.58 -96.29
N GLU A 444 153.87 12.79 -96.14
CA GLU A 444 153.63 11.58 -96.94
C GLU A 444 153.46 11.88 -98.44
N ALA A 445 152.79 12.98 -98.79
CA ALA A 445 152.66 13.41 -100.18
C ALA A 445 154.01 13.78 -100.84
N SER A 446 154.99 14.25 -100.05
CA SER A 446 156.35 14.53 -100.54
C SER A 446 157.22 13.27 -100.69
N VAL A 447 156.90 12.19 -99.97
CA VAL A 447 157.61 10.90 -100.04
C VAL A 447 157.13 10.06 -101.22
N VAL A 448 155.83 10.11 -101.56
CA VAL A 448 155.26 9.32 -102.67
C VAL A 448 155.71 9.82 -104.06
N ALA A 449 156.24 11.03 -104.17
CA ALA A 449 156.72 11.58 -105.45
C ALA A 449 158.13 11.11 -105.89
N CYS A 450 158.86 10.28 -105.12
CA CYS A 450 160.28 10.01 -105.38
C CYS A 450 160.75 8.54 -105.45
N SER A 451 159.88 7.52 -105.50
CA SER A 451 160.35 6.14 -105.72
C SER A 451 159.42 5.29 -106.58
N LEU A 452 159.66 5.35 -107.89
CA LEU A 452 159.28 4.36 -108.90
C LEU A 452 160.24 3.16 -108.86
N HIS A 453 159.76 2.01 -109.35
CA HIS A 453 160.51 0.80 -109.76
C HIS A 453 160.90 -0.25 -108.71
N GLY A 454 160.06 -1.29 -108.59
CA GLY A 454 160.51 -2.64 -108.22
C GLY A 454 159.39 -3.56 -107.75
N PHE A 455 159.12 -4.61 -108.52
CA PHE A 455 158.35 -5.82 -108.15
C PHE A 455 156.82 -5.71 -108.08
N GLY A 456 156.24 -5.66 -109.28
CA GLY A 456 154.99 -6.35 -109.52
C GLY A 456 155.17 -7.86 -109.72
N VAL A 457 154.01 -8.51 -109.77
CA VAL A 457 153.70 -9.76 -110.49
C VAL A 457 153.91 -11.07 -109.73
N TRP A 458 152.95 -11.44 -108.89
CA TRP A 458 152.41 -12.81 -108.88
C TRP A 458 150.96 -12.82 -108.36
N PHE A 459 150.06 -13.12 -109.30
CA PHE A 459 148.66 -13.58 -109.24
C PHE A 459 147.99 -13.88 -107.88
N GLY A 460 146.67 -13.76 -107.71
CA GLY A 460 145.63 -13.49 -108.69
C GLY A 460 144.22 -13.81 -108.18
N ARG A 461 143.24 -13.06 -108.71
CA ARG A 461 141.98 -13.55 -109.33
C ARG A 461 141.02 -14.41 -108.46
N GLN A 462 139.95 -13.79 -107.95
CA GLN A 462 138.60 -13.96 -108.54
C GLN A 462 137.51 -13.01 -107.99
N SER A 463 136.70 -12.51 -108.94
CA SER A 463 135.24 -12.27 -108.86
C SER A 463 134.72 -11.21 -107.85
N ARG A 464 134.61 -9.93 -108.23
CA ARG A 464 133.46 -9.27 -108.90
C ARG A 464 132.12 -9.30 -108.14
N LYS A 465 131.64 -8.06 -107.87
CA LYS A 465 130.25 -7.55 -108.09
C LYS A 465 129.18 -8.10 -107.12
N LEU A 466 128.29 -7.34 -106.45
CA LEU A 466 127.74 -5.99 -106.54
C LEU A 466 127.16 -5.65 -105.15
N ALA A 467 127.43 -4.46 -104.62
CA ALA A 467 126.49 -3.35 -104.44
C ALA A 467 125.47 -3.46 -103.26
N ARG A 468 125.68 -2.49 -102.34
CA ARG A 468 124.68 -1.62 -101.69
C ARG A 468 123.78 -2.19 -100.57
N ARG A 469 124.11 -1.65 -99.39
CA ARG A 469 123.29 -0.78 -98.52
C ARG A 469 122.44 -1.45 -97.42
N SER A 470 122.73 -0.98 -96.20
CA SER A 470 121.82 -0.77 -95.06
C SER A 470 121.73 -1.89 -94.01
N ARG A 471 122.49 -1.69 -92.92
CA ARG A 471 122.04 -1.59 -91.51
C ARG A 471 121.06 -2.68 -91.00
N PRO A 472 121.44 -3.51 -90.01
CA PRO A 472 120.50 -4.17 -89.10
C PRO A 472 120.31 -3.31 -87.82
N ARG A 473 119.09 -3.15 -87.29
CA ARG A 473 118.22 -4.14 -86.58
C ARG A 473 118.76 -4.43 -85.17
N THR A 474 118.13 -3.87 -84.12
CA THR A 474 116.97 -4.38 -83.34
C THR A 474 117.43 -5.25 -82.17
N VAL A 475 117.12 -4.86 -80.93
CA VAL A 475 115.99 -5.33 -80.07
C VAL A 475 116.45 -6.50 -79.20
N GLU A 476 115.75 -6.66 -78.08
CA GLU A 476 115.78 -7.75 -77.09
C GLU A 476 116.77 -7.54 -75.94
N ASP A 477 116.42 -7.78 -74.68
CA ASP A 477 115.13 -8.04 -74.04
C ASP A 477 115.38 -8.07 -72.53
N GLY A 478 114.32 -7.97 -71.74
CA GLY A 478 114.25 -8.52 -70.39
C GLY A 478 114.99 -7.72 -69.30
N GLY A 479 114.47 -7.61 -68.07
CA GLY A 479 113.44 -8.41 -67.43
C GLY A 479 113.88 -8.73 -66.00
N GLY A 480 112.93 -8.64 -65.07
CA GLY A 480 113.04 -9.16 -63.71
C GLY A 480 113.69 -8.21 -62.70
N ALA A 481 113.35 -8.24 -61.42
CA ALA A 481 112.33 -8.96 -60.69
C ALA A 481 112.20 -8.32 -59.29
N VAL A 482 111.00 -8.43 -58.74
CA VAL A 482 110.52 -8.24 -57.34
C VAL A 482 111.33 -9.18 -56.39
N PRO A 483 111.50 -9.01 -55.05
CA PRO A 483 110.50 -8.60 -54.02
C PRO A 483 111.04 -7.62 -52.95
N VAL A 484 110.28 -7.03 -52.01
CA VAL A 484 109.09 -7.38 -51.20
C VAL A 484 108.21 -6.15 -51.05
#